data_AF-A0A2T2YFT0-F1
#
_entry.id   AF-A0A2T2YFT0-F1
#
_cell.length_a   1.000
_cell.length_b   1.000
_cell.length_c   1.000
_cell.angle_alpha   90.00
_cell.angle_beta   90.00
_cell.angle_gamma   90.00
#
_symmetry.space_group_name_H-M   'P 1'
#
loop_
_entity.id
_entity.type
_entity.pdbx_description
1 polymer ?
#
loop_
_entity_poly.entity_id
_entity_poly.type
_entity_poly.pdbx_seq_one_letter_code
_entity_poly.pdbx_strand_id
1 'polypeptide(L)'
;MKTVLFILSFILVATSTFAQNTFVTAMAGAISDLQKAKTSAELQGTVNKFERIASSETKEYLPLYYAAQGYIQMSFLEQEGTKKDQLLDRAQQHLDQALKLQANESEIFALQGLLHQARIQIDAMNRGAQYAPLAMQALEKAKNLNPENPRAYYLMGQNLFYTPAMFGGGPAAALPLLTQAQQKFAQFKPTSAIAPDWGLTINNYLLEKCQTNSASGK
;
A
#
# COMPACT_ATOMS: atom_id res chain seq x y z
N MET A 1 45.23 -23.50 5.59
CA MET A 1 44.48 -22.61 4.68
C MET A 1 43.04 -23.10 4.42
N LYS A 2 42.79 -24.39 4.16
CA LYS A 2 41.41 -24.93 4.01
C LYS A 2 40.53 -24.78 5.27
N THR A 3 41.09 -24.99 6.46
CA THR A 3 40.38 -24.80 7.75
C THR A 3 40.10 -23.33 8.08
N VAL A 4 40.98 -22.40 7.71
CA VAL A 4 40.77 -20.95 7.87
C VAL A 4 39.69 -20.44 6.92
N LEU A 5 39.61 -20.99 5.70
CA LEU A 5 38.54 -20.67 4.75
C LEU A 5 37.14 -21.11 5.25
N PHE A 6 37.05 -22.25 5.93
CA PHE A 6 35.78 -22.73 6.50
C PHE A 6 35.29 -21.89 7.67
N ILE A 7 36.19 -21.39 8.53
CA ILE A 7 35.84 -20.54 9.68
C ILE A 7 35.38 -19.15 9.21
N LEU A 8 36.03 -18.59 8.18
CA LEU A 8 35.62 -17.30 7.61
C LEU A 8 34.21 -17.35 6.99
N SER A 9 33.89 -18.45 6.30
CA SER A 9 32.54 -18.67 5.73
C SER A 9 31.47 -18.85 6.81
N PHE A 10 31.81 -19.47 7.95
CA PHE A 10 30.86 -19.67 9.04
C PHE A 10 30.55 -18.37 9.80
N ILE A 11 31.53 -17.48 9.96
CA ILE A 11 31.34 -16.16 10.58
C ILE A 11 30.48 -15.25 9.69
N LEU A 12 30.66 -15.30 8.36
CA LEU A 12 29.86 -14.51 7.42
C LEU A 12 28.36 -14.86 7.51
N VAL A 13 28.04 -16.17 7.55
CA VAL A 13 26.64 -16.65 7.61
C VAL A 13 25.96 -16.28 8.94
N ALA A 14 26.68 -16.32 10.07
CA ALA A 14 26.13 -15.95 11.37
C ALA A 14 25.76 -14.45 11.47
N THR A 15 26.51 -13.57 10.81
CA THR A 15 26.20 -12.13 10.81
C THR A 15 24.96 -11.79 9.97
N SER A 16 24.74 -12.50 8.86
CA SER A 16 23.58 -12.25 7.99
C SER A 16 22.24 -12.59 8.66
N THR A 17 22.18 -13.68 9.43
CA THR A 17 20.94 -14.10 10.10
C THR A 17 20.57 -13.19 11.26
N PHE A 18 21.56 -12.67 11.99
CA PHE A 18 21.33 -11.71 13.07
C PHE A 18 20.81 -10.36 12.55
N ALA A 19 21.42 -9.82 11.49
CA ALA A 19 20.99 -8.55 10.88
C ALA A 19 19.56 -8.63 10.32
N GLN A 20 19.23 -9.72 9.62
CA GLN A 20 17.87 -9.95 9.11
C GLN A 20 16.83 -9.97 10.24
N ASN A 21 17.16 -10.55 11.40
CA ASN A 21 16.27 -10.59 12.55
C ASN A 21 16.06 -9.20 13.18
N THR A 22 17.11 -8.36 13.25
CA THR A 22 17.01 -6.98 13.73
C THR A 22 16.15 -6.11 12.82
N PHE A 23 16.33 -6.22 11.50
CA PHE A 23 15.51 -5.51 10.52
C PHE A 23 14.03 -5.86 10.65
N VAL A 24 13.69 -7.15 10.63
CA VAL A 24 12.30 -7.63 10.74
C VAL A 24 11.67 -7.16 12.04
N THR A 25 12.40 -7.20 13.15
CA THR A 25 11.91 -6.72 14.46
C THR A 25 11.63 -5.22 14.44
N ALA A 26 12.54 -4.41 13.90
CA ALA A 26 12.36 -2.96 13.80
C ALA A 26 11.17 -2.60 12.90
N MET A 27 11.04 -3.27 11.76
CA MET A 27 9.90 -3.12 10.84
C MET A 27 8.58 -3.51 11.50
N ALA A 28 8.50 -4.67 12.16
CA ALA A 28 7.28 -5.13 12.83
C ALA A 28 6.82 -4.13 13.91
N GLY A 29 7.76 -3.56 14.68
CA GLY A 29 7.45 -2.49 15.63
C GLY A 29 6.86 -1.25 14.97
N ALA A 30 7.51 -0.75 13.91
CA ALA A 30 7.04 0.43 13.17
C ALA A 30 5.68 0.20 12.48
N ILE A 31 5.44 -0.99 11.93
CA ILE A 31 4.14 -1.39 11.34
C ILE A 31 3.05 -1.41 12.41
N SER A 32 3.34 -1.98 13.59
CA SER A 32 2.38 -1.98 14.71
C SER A 32 2.01 -0.56 15.14
N ASP A 33 2.98 0.35 15.18
CA ASP A 33 2.72 1.75 15.51
C ASP A 33 1.87 2.42 14.43
N LEU A 34 2.14 2.14 13.15
CA LEU A 34 1.36 2.68 12.02
C LEU A 34 -0.11 2.24 12.10
N GLN A 35 -0.37 0.98 12.43
CA GLN A 35 -1.73 0.45 12.59
C GLN A 35 -2.50 1.09 13.76
N LYS A 36 -1.78 1.50 14.81
CA LYS A 36 -2.36 2.11 16.02
C LYS A 36 -2.57 3.62 15.88
N ALA A 37 -1.74 4.30 15.09
CA ALA A 37 -1.79 5.75 14.91
C ALA A 37 -3.19 6.23 14.46
N LYS A 38 -3.65 7.34 15.03
CA LYS A 38 -4.96 7.97 14.74
C LYS A 38 -4.83 9.43 14.36
N THR A 39 -3.70 10.06 14.65
CA THR A 39 -3.45 11.48 14.40
C THR A 39 -2.29 11.67 13.41
N SER A 40 -2.25 12.83 12.74
CA SER A 40 -1.13 13.18 11.85
C SER A 40 0.21 13.20 12.59
N ALA A 41 0.25 13.59 13.86
CA ALA A 41 1.48 13.60 14.65
C ALA A 41 1.99 12.18 14.93
N GLU A 42 1.09 11.24 15.27
CA GLU A 42 1.45 9.83 15.47
C GLU A 42 1.92 9.20 14.16
N LEU A 43 1.21 9.43 13.05
CA LEU A 43 1.60 8.96 11.73
C LEU A 43 2.96 9.53 11.30
N GLN A 44 3.24 10.80 11.56
CA GLN A 44 4.56 11.37 11.28
C GLN A 44 5.65 10.67 12.11
N GLY A 45 5.36 10.35 13.37
CA GLY A 45 6.26 9.57 14.22
C GLY A 45 6.60 8.19 13.65
N THR A 46 5.63 7.51 13.03
CA THR A 46 5.85 6.18 12.40
C THR A 46 6.58 6.30 11.07
N VAL A 47 6.22 7.28 10.23
CA VAL A 47 6.96 7.61 9.00
C VAL A 47 8.44 7.87 9.29
N ASN A 48 8.74 8.67 10.32
CA ASN A 48 10.12 8.94 10.72
C ASN A 48 10.88 7.66 11.13
N LYS A 49 10.19 6.65 11.69
CA LYS A 49 10.80 5.34 11.99
C LYS A 49 11.14 4.60 10.69
N PHE A 50 10.21 4.55 9.74
CA PHE A 50 10.44 3.91 8.44
C PHE A 50 11.56 4.60 7.65
N GLU A 51 11.61 5.92 7.62
CA GLU A 51 12.68 6.68 6.94
C GLU A 51 14.07 6.40 7.56
N ARG A 52 14.16 6.28 8.89
CA ARG A 52 15.40 5.84 9.56
C ARG A 52 15.78 4.41 9.20
N ILE A 53 14.82 3.49 9.17
CA ILE A 53 15.07 2.10 8.76
C ILE A 53 15.54 2.06 7.30
N ALA A 54 14.89 2.79 6.39
CA ALA A 54 15.27 2.88 4.97
C ALA A 54 16.71 3.41 4.79
N SER A 55 17.12 4.35 5.65
CA SER A 55 18.47 4.94 5.61
C SER A 55 19.55 3.94 6.03
N SER A 56 19.24 3.01 6.95
CA SER A 56 20.14 1.94 7.36
C SER A 56 20.10 0.74 6.40
N GLU A 57 18.89 0.36 5.98
CA GLU A 57 18.60 -0.83 5.19
C GLU A 57 18.38 -0.46 3.72
N THR A 58 19.41 0.14 3.11
CA THR A 58 19.34 0.81 1.79
C THR A 58 18.94 -0.07 0.60
N LYS A 59 18.90 -1.40 0.78
CA LYS A 59 18.49 -2.35 -0.25
C LYS A 59 17.04 -2.84 -0.09
N GLU A 60 16.41 -2.50 1.02
CA GLU A 60 15.06 -2.94 1.36
C GLU A 60 14.02 -1.92 0.90
N TYR A 61 13.07 -2.34 0.07
CA TYR A 61 12.02 -1.45 -0.43
C TYR A 61 10.87 -1.24 0.59
N LEU A 62 10.65 -2.19 1.51
CA LEU A 62 9.51 -2.19 2.42
C LEU A 62 9.45 -0.96 3.35
N PRO A 63 10.55 -0.48 3.95
CA PRO A 63 10.52 0.76 4.73
C PRO A 63 10.01 1.95 3.91
N LEU A 64 10.44 2.08 2.66
CA LEU A 64 9.99 3.14 1.75
C LEU A 64 8.50 2.99 1.43
N TYR A 65 8.03 1.77 1.17
CA TYR A 65 6.62 1.47 0.96
C TYR A 65 5.76 1.93 2.13
N TYR A 66 6.13 1.59 3.36
CA TYR A 66 5.35 1.96 4.54
C TYR A 66 5.46 3.45 4.89
N ALA A 67 6.60 4.09 4.63
CA ALA A 67 6.70 5.55 4.71
C ALA A 67 5.71 6.23 3.74
N ALA A 68 5.65 5.78 2.48
CA ALA A 68 4.68 6.26 1.51
C ALA A 68 3.23 6.04 1.98
N GLN A 69 2.94 4.86 2.54
CA GLN A 69 1.62 4.56 3.09
C GLN A 69 1.25 5.52 4.22
N GLY A 70 2.17 5.82 5.13
CA GLY A 70 1.96 6.79 6.21
C GLY A 70 1.69 8.20 5.69
N TYR A 71 2.44 8.67 4.70
CA TYR A 71 2.19 9.97 4.05
C TYR A 71 0.81 10.02 3.38
N ILE A 72 0.40 8.96 2.68
CA ILE A 72 -0.94 8.86 2.08
C ILE A 72 -2.02 8.91 3.17
N GLN A 73 -1.86 8.17 4.27
CA GLN A 73 -2.81 8.22 5.39
C GLN A 73 -2.92 9.62 6.01
N MET A 74 -1.79 10.32 6.19
CA MET A 74 -1.81 11.70 6.67
C MET A 74 -2.55 12.64 5.73
N SER A 75 -2.45 12.42 4.40
CA SER A 75 -3.19 13.24 3.42
C SER A 75 -4.71 13.12 3.56
N PHE A 76 -5.20 11.99 4.06
CA PHE A 76 -6.64 11.79 4.33
C PHE A 76 -7.10 12.47 5.63
N LEU A 77 -6.19 12.75 6.57
CA LEU A 77 -6.49 13.48 7.81
C LEU A 77 -6.37 15.00 7.65
N GLU A 78 -5.54 15.46 6.72
CA GLU A 78 -5.36 16.87 6.40
C GLU A 78 -6.62 17.46 5.74
N GLN A 79 -6.83 18.76 5.86
CA GLN A 79 -7.95 19.50 5.26
C GLN A 79 -7.47 20.44 4.15
N GLU A 80 -6.29 21.03 4.30
CA GLU A 80 -5.74 21.98 3.34
C GLU A 80 -5.17 21.27 2.11
N GLY A 81 -5.73 21.56 0.93
CA GLY A 81 -5.35 20.90 -0.33
C GLY A 81 -3.85 20.97 -0.65
N THR A 82 -3.22 22.13 -0.44
CA THR A 82 -1.77 22.32 -0.66
C THR A 82 -0.93 21.41 0.24
N LYS A 83 -1.31 21.25 1.51
CA LYS A 83 -0.61 20.35 2.44
C LYS A 83 -0.83 18.89 2.07
N LYS A 84 -2.03 18.52 1.58
CA LYS A 84 -2.27 17.18 1.02
C LYS A 84 -1.32 16.89 -0.14
N ASP A 85 -1.17 17.82 -1.07
CA ASP A 85 -0.26 17.65 -2.19
C ASP A 85 1.19 17.45 -1.71
N GLN A 86 1.66 18.25 -0.75
CA GLN A 86 3.00 18.09 -0.19
C GLN A 86 3.21 16.70 0.43
N LEU A 87 2.22 16.17 1.16
CA LEU A 87 2.28 14.82 1.72
C LEU A 87 2.31 13.75 0.61
N LEU A 88 1.50 13.91 -0.43
CA LEU A 88 1.45 12.98 -1.56
C LEU A 88 2.69 13.06 -2.45
N ASP A 89 3.36 14.21 -2.53
CA ASP A 89 4.66 14.35 -3.18
C ASP A 89 5.75 13.58 -2.42
N ARG A 90 5.75 13.66 -1.08
CA ARG A 90 6.63 12.84 -0.23
C ARG A 90 6.34 11.36 -0.41
N ALA A 91 5.08 10.94 -0.46
CA ALA A 91 4.72 9.56 -0.75
C ALA A 91 5.26 9.10 -2.11
N GLN A 92 5.11 9.92 -3.16
CA GLN A 92 5.60 9.62 -4.51
C GLN A 92 7.13 9.40 -4.51
N GLN A 93 7.88 10.29 -3.84
CA GLN A 93 9.34 10.16 -3.75
C GLN A 93 9.77 8.82 -3.15
N HIS A 94 9.05 8.34 -2.14
CA HIS A 94 9.33 7.04 -1.52
C HIS A 94 8.96 5.88 -2.43
N LEU A 95 7.81 5.92 -3.13
CA LEU A 95 7.44 4.90 -4.10
C LEU A 95 8.43 4.84 -5.27
N ASP A 96 8.89 5.98 -5.76
CA ASP A 96 9.90 6.05 -6.84
C ASP A 96 11.22 5.40 -6.41
N GLN A 97 11.66 5.62 -5.17
CA GLN A 97 12.83 4.95 -4.61
C GLN A 97 12.59 3.45 -4.43
N ALA A 98 11.42 3.07 -3.94
CA ALA A 98 11.05 1.66 -3.75
C ALA A 98 11.03 0.89 -5.08
N LEU A 99 10.53 1.51 -6.16
CA LEU A 99 10.56 0.95 -7.52
C LEU A 99 11.97 0.85 -8.10
N LYS A 100 12.92 1.71 -7.70
CA LYS A 100 14.33 1.54 -8.10
C LYS A 100 14.96 0.30 -7.46
N LEU A 101 14.56 -0.03 -6.23
CA LEU A 101 15.03 -1.22 -5.52
C LEU A 101 14.31 -2.50 -6.00
N GLN A 102 13.00 -2.40 -6.27
CA GLN A 102 12.17 -3.54 -6.67
C GLN A 102 11.14 -3.13 -7.75
N ALA A 103 11.59 -3.09 -9.00
CA ALA A 103 10.84 -2.51 -10.13
C ALA A 103 9.54 -3.24 -10.52
N ASN A 104 9.39 -4.50 -10.11
CA ASN A 104 8.28 -5.38 -10.47
C ASN A 104 7.46 -5.82 -9.24
N GLU A 105 7.44 -5.03 -8.17
CA GLU A 105 6.63 -5.32 -6.98
C GLU A 105 5.18 -4.84 -7.15
N SER A 106 4.26 -5.79 -7.17
CA SER A 106 2.82 -5.52 -7.27
C SER A 106 2.28 -4.60 -6.16
N GLU A 107 2.79 -4.75 -4.93
CA GLU A 107 2.34 -3.94 -3.79
C GLU A 107 2.64 -2.45 -4.00
N ILE A 108 3.83 -2.13 -4.52
CA ILE A 108 4.22 -0.73 -4.77
C ILE A 108 3.28 -0.10 -5.79
N PHE A 109 2.93 -0.82 -6.86
CA PHE A 109 1.95 -0.35 -7.85
C PHE A 109 0.52 -0.24 -7.28
N ALA A 110 0.11 -1.12 -6.37
CA ALA A 110 -1.18 -0.99 -5.70
C ALA A 110 -1.22 0.30 -4.86
N LEU A 111 -0.16 0.59 -4.11
CA LEU A 111 -0.05 1.81 -3.31
C LEU A 111 0.07 3.08 -4.17
N GLN A 112 0.72 3.00 -5.33
CA GLN A 112 0.74 4.06 -6.35
C GLN A 112 -0.68 4.37 -6.87
N GLY A 113 -1.50 3.34 -7.08
CA GLY A 113 -2.91 3.50 -7.44
C GLY A 113 -3.70 4.25 -6.36
N LEU A 114 -3.47 3.93 -5.09
CA LEU A 114 -4.07 4.64 -3.95
C LEU A 114 -3.59 6.09 -3.85
N LEU A 115 -2.31 6.36 -4.09
CA LEU A 115 -1.74 7.71 -4.13
C LEU A 115 -2.47 8.59 -5.16
N HIS A 116 -2.66 8.08 -6.37
CA HIS A 116 -3.38 8.81 -7.42
C HIS A 116 -4.85 9.05 -7.05
N GLN A 117 -5.52 8.11 -6.39
CA GLN A 117 -6.86 8.32 -5.86
C GLN A 117 -6.90 9.42 -4.81
N ALA A 118 -5.91 9.45 -3.91
CA ALA A 118 -5.79 10.53 -2.92
C ALA A 118 -5.65 11.91 -3.60
N ARG A 119 -4.92 11.99 -4.73
CA ARG A 119 -4.83 13.23 -5.52
C ARG A 119 -6.16 13.63 -6.15
N ILE A 120 -6.97 12.67 -6.61
CA ILE A 120 -8.34 12.94 -7.09
C ILE A 120 -9.20 13.49 -5.96
N GLN A 121 -9.12 12.92 -4.75
CA GLN A 121 -9.94 13.32 -3.61
C GLN A 121 -9.72 14.79 -3.19
N ILE A 122 -8.56 15.38 -3.49
CA ILE A 122 -8.29 16.79 -3.20
C ILE A 122 -9.25 17.71 -3.98
N ASP A 123 -9.48 17.40 -5.26
CA ASP A 123 -10.35 18.17 -6.16
C ASP A 123 -10.79 17.28 -7.33
N ALA A 124 -11.85 16.50 -7.11
CA ALA A 124 -12.26 15.46 -8.05
C ALA A 124 -12.62 16.01 -9.44
N MET A 125 -13.19 17.21 -9.48
CA MET A 125 -13.63 17.85 -10.73
C MET A 125 -12.44 18.26 -11.59
N ASN A 126 -11.41 18.86 -11.00
CA ASN A 126 -10.25 19.33 -11.76
C ASN A 126 -9.18 18.25 -11.97
N ARG A 127 -9.14 17.23 -11.12
CA ARG A 127 -8.03 16.24 -11.08
C ARG A 127 -8.43 14.87 -11.61
N GLY A 128 -9.73 14.56 -11.71
CA GLY A 128 -10.21 13.26 -12.16
C GLY A 128 -9.66 12.84 -13.51
N ALA A 129 -9.72 13.72 -14.52
CA ALA A 129 -9.26 13.42 -15.87
C ALA A 129 -7.77 13.09 -15.96
N GLN A 130 -6.94 13.70 -15.10
CA GLN A 130 -5.51 13.46 -15.05
C GLN A 130 -5.17 12.18 -14.28
N TYR A 131 -5.71 12.03 -13.07
CA TYR A 131 -5.25 11.01 -12.13
C TYR A 131 -6.04 9.71 -12.18
N ALA A 132 -7.28 9.68 -12.69
CA ALA A 132 -8.03 8.44 -12.80
C ALA A 132 -7.38 7.43 -13.77
N PRO A 133 -6.90 7.83 -14.96
CA PRO A 133 -6.15 6.92 -15.84
C PRO A 133 -4.87 6.41 -15.19
N LEU A 134 -4.14 7.28 -14.47
CA LEU A 134 -2.90 6.90 -13.77
C LEU A 134 -3.17 5.91 -12.64
N ALA A 135 -4.22 6.13 -11.86
CA ALA A 135 -4.65 5.20 -10.83
C ALA A 135 -4.96 3.82 -11.44
N MET A 136 -5.77 3.77 -12.49
CA MET A 136 -6.13 2.52 -13.15
C MET A 136 -4.93 1.82 -13.80
N GLN A 137 -4.03 2.56 -14.43
CA GLN A 137 -2.81 2.01 -15.01
C GLN A 137 -1.93 1.34 -13.94
N ALA A 138 -1.75 2.00 -12.79
CA ALA A 138 -0.99 1.44 -11.68
C ALA A 138 -1.65 0.16 -11.12
N LEU A 139 -2.97 0.17 -10.94
CA LEU A 139 -3.71 -0.98 -10.42
C LEU A 139 -3.73 -2.17 -11.38
N GLU A 140 -3.89 -1.92 -12.68
CA GLU A 140 -3.78 -2.98 -13.70
C GLU A 140 -2.35 -3.54 -13.76
N LYS A 141 -1.33 -2.70 -13.61
CA LYS A 141 0.05 -3.18 -13.51
C LYS A 141 0.27 -4.03 -12.26
N ALA A 142 -0.27 -3.64 -11.11
CA ALA A 142 -0.22 -4.44 -9.89
C ALA A 142 -0.89 -5.81 -10.10
N LYS A 143 -2.09 -5.83 -10.70
CA LYS A 143 -2.84 -7.05 -11.03
C LYS A 143 -2.09 -7.97 -11.99
N ASN A 144 -1.43 -7.40 -13.01
CA ASN A 144 -0.67 -8.18 -13.99
C ASN A 144 0.62 -8.75 -13.41
N LEU A 145 1.31 -8.02 -12.54
CA LEU A 145 2.52 -8.48 -11.87
C LEU A 145 2.23 -9.58 -10.84
N ASN A 146 1.12 -9.45 -10.11
CA ASN A 146 0.67 -10.45 -9.16
C ASN A 146 -0.87 -10.53 -9.17
N PRO A 147 -1.43 -11.49 -9.93
CA PRO A 147 -2.88 -11.71 -9.96
C PRO A 147 -3.48 -12.09 -8.60
N GLU A 148 -2.67 -12.52 -7.63
CA GLU A 148 -3.10 -12.86 -6.27
C GLU A 148 -2.97 -11.70 -5.28
N ASN A 149 -2.50 -10.52 -5.71
CA ASN A 149 -2.49 -9.34 -4.86
C ASN A 149 -3.93 -8.84 -4.64
N PRO A 150 -4.50 -8.95 -3.42
CA PRO A 150 -5.89 -8.57 -3.17
C PRO A 150 -6.12 -7.05 -3.23
N ARG A 151 -5.09 -6.23 -2.96
CA ARG A 151 -5.21 -4.77 -2.88
C ARG A 151 -5.47 -4.14 -4.23
N ALA A 152 -4.96 -4.72 -5.32
CA ALA A 152 -5.28 -4.27 -6.66
C ALA A 152 -6.79 -4.35 -6.92
N TYR A 153 -7.40 -5.52 -6.68
CA TYR A 153 -8.85 -5.73 -6.85
C TYR A 153 -9.67 -4.88 -5.90
N TYR A 154 -9.26 -4.79 -4.63
CA TYR A 154 -9.94 -3.96 -3.64
C TYR A 154 -9.98 -2.49 -4.07
N LEU A 155 -8.84 -1.91 -4.49
CA LEU A 155 -8.77 -0.51 -4.91
C LEU A 155 -9.53 -0.26 -6.21
N MET A 156 -9.51 -1.21 -7.15
CA MET A 156 -10.33 -1.12 -8.36
C MET A 156 -11.84 -1.17 -8.03
N GLY A 157 -12.23 -2.05 -7.11
CA GLY A 157 -13.61 -2.14 -6.62
C GLY A 157 -14.03 -0.86 -5.88
N GLN A 158 -13.16 -0.30 -5.05
CA GLN A 158 -13.36 0.98 -4.39
C GLN A 158 -13.55 2.13 -5.40
N ASN A 159 -12.72 2.18 -6.46
CA ASN A 159 -12.86 3.18 -7.52
C ASN A 159 -14.21 3.07 -8.22
N LEU A 160 -14.64 1.85 -8.59
CA LEU A 160 -15.95 1.66 -9.19
C LEU A 160 -17.07 2.06 -8.24
N PHE A 161 -16.96 1.72 -6.95
CA PHE A 161 -17.99 2.02 -5.96
C PHE A 161 -18.29 3.53 -5.89
N TYR A 162 -17.24 4.35 -5.88
CA TYR A 162 -17.37 5.81 -5.81
C TYR A 162 -17.54 6.50 -7.16
N THR A 163 -17.32 5.79 -8.28
CA THR A 163 -17.62 6.31 -9.61
C THR A 163 -19.14 6.40 -9.78
N PRO A 164 -19.71 7.53 -10.23
CA PRO A 164 -21.16 7.63 -10.44
C PRO A 164 -21.67 6.61 -11.47
N ALA A 165 -22.90 6.11 -11.27
CA ALA A 165 -23.50 5.10 -12.14
C ALA A 165 -23.60 5.52 -13.61
N MET A 166 -23.82 6.81 -13.88
CA MET A 166 -23.83 7.37 -15.25
C MET A 166 -22.49 7.23 -15.99
N PHE A 167 -21.39 7.02 -15.26
CA PHE A 167 -20.06 6.76 -15.80
C PHE A 167 -19.66 5.27 -15.70
N GLY A 168 -20.64 4.38 -15.47
CA GLY A 168 -20.42 2.93 -15.36
C GLY A 168 -19.94 2.44 -14.00
N GLY A 169 -19.98 3.29 -12.97
CA GLY A 169 -19.63 2.90 -11.60
C GLY A 169 -20.83 2.50 -10.74
N GLY A 170 -20.68 2.68 -9.44
CA GLY A 170 -21.66 2.42 -8.41
C GLY A 170 -21.57 1.02 -7.79
N PRO A 171 -22.44 0.74 -6.79
CA PRO A 171 -22.34 -0.48 -6.00
C PRO A 171 -22.45 -1.78 -6.82
N ALA A 172 -23.31 -1.80 -7.84
CA ALA A 172 -23.48 -2.97 -8.72
C ALA A 172 -22.21 -3.27 -9.53
N ALA A 173 -21.53 -2.25 -10.06
CA ALA A 173 -20.29 -2.40 -10.81
C ALA A 173 -19.11 -2.81 -9.90
N ALA A 174 -19.11 -2.33 -8.66
CA ALA A 174 -18.06 -2.63 -7.68
C ALA A 174 -18.15 -4.05 -7.08
N LEU A 175 -19.37 -4.59 -6.96
CA LEU A 175 -19.64 -5.86 -6.27
C LEU A 175 -18.73 -7.01 -6.73
N PRO A 176 -18.56 -7.31 -8.04
CA PRO A 176 -17.73 -8.42 -8.48
C PRO A 176 -16.26 -8.28 -8.05
N LEU A 177 -15.69 -7.07 -8.15
CA LEU A 177 -14.29 -6.81 -7.78
C LEU A 177 -14.09 -6.89 -6.27
N LEU A 178 -15.02 -6.36 -5.47
CA LEU A 178 -14.93 -6.41 -4.00
C LEU A 178 -15.11 -7.84 -3.46
N THR A 179 -15.97 -8.65 -4.10
CA THR A 179 -16.08 -10.08 -3.81
C THR A 179 -14.79 -10.82 -4.17
N GLN A 180 -14.21 -10.56 -5.35
CA GLN A 180 -12.95 -11.16 -5.78
C GLN A 180 -11.80 -10.77 -4.84
N ALA A 181 -11.72 -9.51 -4.43
CA ALA A 181 -10.74 -9.03 -3.47
C ALA A 181 -10.88 -9.75 -2.12
N GLN A 182 -12.11 -9.94 -1.61
CA GLN A 182 -12.36 -10.68 -0.37
C GLN A 182 -11.84 -12.12 -0.45
N GLN A 183 -12.13 -12.82 -1.55
CA GLN A 183 -11.63 -14.19 -1.78
C GLN A 183 -10.10 -14.23 -1.81
N LYS A 184 -9.48 -13.26 -2.48
CA LYS A 184 -8.02 -13.15 -2.54
C LYS A 184 -7.42 -12.83 -1.19
N PHE A 185 -8.01 -11.95 -0.39
CA PHE A 185 -7.56 -11.72 0.99
C PHE A 185 -7.61 -12.99 1.84
N ALA A 186 -8.64 -13.83 1.67
CA ALA A 186 -8.75 -15.10 2.40
C ALA A 186 -7.67 -16.13 1.99
N GLN A 187 -7.15 -16.03 0.77
CA GLN A 187 -6.11 -16.92 0.23
C GLN A 187 -4.71 -16.30 0.30
N PHE A 188 -4.61 -15.00 0.57
CA PHE A 188 -3.36 -14.26 0.55
C PHE A 188 -2.45 -14.76 1.65
N LYS A 189 -1.29 -15.29 1.24
CA LYS A 189 -0.23 -15.71 2.15
C LYS A 189 0.82 -14.60 2.18
N PRO A 190 0.97 -13.88 3.30
CA PRO A 190 2.03 -12.89 3.45
C PRO A 190 3.38 -13.54 3.15
N THR A 191 4.19 -12.89 2.31
CA THR A 191 5.53 -13.37 1.93
C THR A 191 6.51 -13.29 3.10
N SER A 192 6.21 -12.45 4.10
CA SER A 192 6.95 -12.31 5.34
C SER A 192 6.05 -11.75 6.44
N ALA A 193 6.55 -11.75 7.69
CA ALA A 193 5.86 -11.15 8.84
C ALA A 193 5.69 -9.62 8.75
N ILE A 194 6.40 -8.97 7.83
CA ILE A 194 6.36 -7.52 7.60
C ILE A 194 5.81 -7.17 6.21
N ALA A 195 5.18 -8.15 5.54
CA ALA A 195 4.49 -7.89 4.29
C ALA A 195 3.21 -7.08 4.55
N PRO A 196 2.74 -6.27 3.58
CA PRO A 196 1.52 -5.50 3.74
C PRO A 196 0.32 -6.38 4.10
N ASP A 197 -0.53 -5.90 5.03
CA ASP A 197 -1.70 -6.60 5.56
C ASP A 197 -2.99 -5.75 5.60
N TRP A 198 -2.96 -4.56 5.00
CA TRP A 198 -4.09 -3.63 4.97
C TRP A 198 -5.09 -3.92 3.82
N GLY A 199 -6.27 -3.31 3.92
CA GLY A 199 -7.29 -3.27 2.86
C GLY A 199 -8.53 -4.12 3.13
N LEU A 200 -8.39 -5.27 3.81
CA LEU A 200 -9.50 -6.21 4.05
C LEU A 200 -10.69 -5.57 4.77
N THR A 201 -10.45 -4.78 5.82
CA THR A 201 -11.52 -4.13 6.59
C THR A 201 -12.38 -3.22 5.72
N ILE A 202 -11.75 -2.38 4.89
CA ILE A 202 -12.47 -1.45 4.02
C ILE A 202 -13.14 -2.20 2.88
N ASN A 203 -12.49 -3.23 2.33
CA ASN A 203 -13.10 -4.10 1.32
C ASN A 203 -14.42 -4.71 1.83
N ASN A 204 -14.42 -5.30 3.02
CA ASN A 204 -15.61 -5.90 3.61
C ASN A 204 -16.71 -4.88 3.87
N TYR A 205 -16.35 -3.69 4.35
CA TYR A 205 -17.30 -2.59 4.52
C TYR A 205 -17.97 -2.19 3.19
N LEU A 206 -17.19 -2.00 2.12
CA LEU A 206 -17.74 -1.63 0.82
C LEU A 206 -18.57 -2.77 0.20
N LEU A 207 -18.14 -4.02 0.39
CA LEU A 207 -18.86 -5.19 -0.07
C LEU A 207 -20.25 -5.29 0.58
N GLU A 208 -20.33 -5.08 1.89
CA GLU A 208 -21.61 -5.00 2.62
C GLU A 208 -22.51 -3.90 2.04
N LYS A 209 -21.96 -2.71 1.79
CA LYS A 209 -22.69 -1.60 1.15
C LYS A 209 -23.18 -1.95 -0.26
N CYS A 210 -22.45 -2.76 -1.02
CA CYS A 210 -22.90 -3.23 -2.33
C CYS A 210 -24.09 -4.18 -2.21
N GLN A 211 -24.05 -5.08 -1.25
CA GLN A 211 -25.09 -6.08 -1.02
C GLN A 211 -26.39 -5.47 -0.51
N THR A 212 -26.32 -4.49 0.41
CA THR A 212 -27.51 -3.80 0.92
C THR A 212 -28.21 -2.95 -0.14
N ASN A 213 -27.44 -2.25 -0.99
CA ASN A 213 -28.01 -1.48 -2.10
C ASN A 213 -28.61 -2.35 -3.21
N SER A 214 -28.14 -3.59 -3.36
CA SER A 214 -28.73 -4.55 -4.30
C SER A 214 -30.08 -5.12 -3.81
N ALA A 215 -30.35 -5.05 -2.51
CA ALA A 215 -31.59 -5.54 -1.90
C ALA A 215 -32.71 -4.48 -1.88
N SER A 216 -32.38 -3.19 -1.90
CA SER A 216 -33.33 -2.07 -1.91
C SER A 216 -33.79 -1.63 -3.31
N GLY A 217 -33.14 -2.13 -4.36
CA GLY A 217 -33.49 -1.86 -5.77
C GLY A 217 -34.38 -2.94 -6.43
N LYS A 218 -34.97 -3.84 -5.64
CA LYS A 218 -35.97 -4.83 -6.08
C LYS A 218 -37.37 -4.43 -5.62
#